data_AF-A0A966XZU6-F1
#
_entry.id   AF-A0A966XZU6-F1
#
_cell.length_a   1.000
_cell.length_b   1.000
_cell.length_c   1.000
_cell.angle_alpha   90.00
_cell.angle_beta   90.00
_cell.angle_gamma   90.00
#
_symmetry.space_group_name_H-M   'P 1'
#
loop_
_entity.id
_entity.type
_entity.pdbx_description
1 polymer ?
#
loop_
_entity_poly.entity_id
_entity_poly.type
_entity_poly.pdbx_seq_one_letter_code
_entity_poly.pdbx_strand_id
1 'polypeptide(L)'
;MNAARRQHKRRLWPRGLREPRPGYFAWAKPDGTILPIGRVPLNVAISEALAANMHIEGQRATLVERLSGKARTVADLLDKMPAQDKPNTAKSCRSLDKIIRAKLGHHACAELKTLHCADLLESIADGGKARSAQAVRSRLIAVCVRGIELGWMERNPASATRRPDVEVKRGRLTLEAFQAIYARAPEVAEWLQQAMMLGIVTGADRSTIAALQRADVTAEHLRV
;
A
#
# COMPACT_ATOMS: atom_id res chain seq x y z
N MET A 1 20.61 -30.09 9.56
CA MET A 1 21.23 -29.21 10.58
C MET A 1 21.50 -30.03 11.83
N ASN A 2 22.77 -30.33 12.12
CA ASN A 2 23.17 -31.12 13.29
C ASN A 2 22.78 -30.38 14.58
N ALA A 3 21.80 -30.91 15.31
CA ALA A 3 21.49 -30.45 16.66
C ALA A 3 22.70 -30.75 17.55
N ALA A 4 23.48 -29.71 17.88
CA ALA A 4 24.62 -29.86 18.80
C ALA A 4 24.12 -30.53 20.09
N ARG A 5 24.72 -31.67 20.45
CA ARG A 5 24.47 -32.43 21.68
C ARG A 5 24.45 -31.44 22.86
N ARG A 6 23.30 -31.29 23.54
CA ARG A 6 23.20 -30.42 24.72
C ARG A 6 24.18 -30.92 25.77
N GLN A 7 25.26 -30.18 26.01
CA GLN A 7 26.23 -30.49 27.06
C GLN A 7 25.54 -30.40 28.42
N HIS A 8 25.73 -31.39 29.29
CA HIS A 8 25.08 -31.46 30.61
C HIS A 8 25.28 -30.18 31.45
N LYS A 9 26.47 -29.57 31.37
CA LYS A 9 26.82 -28.30 32.04
C LYS A 9 26.00 -27.09 31.58
N ARG A 10 25.35 -27.14 30.41
CA ARG A 10 24.61 -26.04 29.79
C ARG A 10 23.09 -26.26 29.78
N ARG A 11 22.59 -27.21 30.58
CA ARG A 11 21.16 -27.58 30.62
C ARG A 11 20.24 -26.42 31.00
N LEU A 12 20.72 -25.53 31.87
CA LEU A 12 19.96 -24.38 32.38
C LEU A 12 20.18 -23.09 31.56
N TRP A 13 20.92 -23.15 30.46
CA TRP A 13 21.22 -21.95 29.69
C TRP A 13 20.03 -21.57 28.80
N PRO A 14 19.67 -20.27 28.76
CA PRO A 14 18.63 -19.79 27.86
C PRO A 14 19.04 -19.98 26.40
N ARG A 15 18.03 -20.10 25.53
CA ARG A 15 18.24 -20.32 24.09
C ARG A 15 19.12 -19.20 23.50
N GLY A 16 20.09 -19.59 22.68
CA GLY A 16 21.00 -18.65 22.01
C GLY A 16 22.25 -18.28 22.81
N LEU A 17 22.28 -18.51 24.14
CA LEU A 17 23.46 -18.18 24.97
C LEU A 17 24.63 -19.12 24.68
N ARG A 18 25.81 -18.53 24.48
CA ARG A 18 27.08 -19.23 24.20
C ARG A 18 28.21 -18.63 25.03
N GLU A 19 29.22 -19.45 25.28
CA GLU A 19 30.47 -19.04 25.91
C GLU A 19 31.62 -19.45 24.98
N PRO A 20 32.06 -18.55 24.09
CA PRO A 20 33.18 -18.81 23.17
C PRO A 20 34.54 -18.90 23.88
N ARG A 21 34.71 -18.18 25.00
CA ARG A 21 35.92 -18.19 25.85
C ARG A 21 35.49 -18.24 27.32
N PRO A 22 36.27 -18.85 28.22
CA PRO A 22 35.93 -18.90 29.63
C PRO A 22 35.61 -17.51 30.20
N GLY A 23 34.39 -17.33 30.72
CA GLY A 23 33.92 -16.07 31.29
C GLY A 23 33.59 -14.97 30.27
N TYR A 24 33.56 -15.26 28.96
CA TYR A 24 33.09 -14.35 27.91
C TYR A 24 31.82 -14.91 27.26
N PHE A 25 30.72 -14.19 27.38
CA PHE A 25 29.42 -14.61 26.90
C PHE A 25 29.02 -13.88 25.62
N ALA A 26 28.31 -14.60 24.75
CA ALA A 26 27.73 -14.09 23.52
C ALA A 26 26.36 -14.74 23.30
N TRP A 27 25.44 -14.04 22.65
CA TRP A 27 24.11 -14.53 22.35
C TRP A 27 23.86 -14.56 20.85
N ALA A 28 23.36 -15.70 20.36
CA ALA A 28 23.06 -15.93 18.95
C ALA A 28 21.58 -15.69 18.67
N LYS A 29 21.29 -14.74 17.77
CA LYS A 29 19.95 -14.50 17.23
C LYS A 29 19.43 -15.74 16.51
N PRO A 30 18.09 -15.91 16.39
CA PRO A 30 17.49 -16.93 15.53
C PRO A 30 17.91 -16.85 14.05
N ASP A 31 18.32 -15.66 13.60
CA ASP A 31 18.85 -15.38 12.25
C ASP A 31 20.33 -15.80 12.06
N GLY A 32 20.97 -16.29 13.12
CA GLY A 32 22.37 -16.77 13.09
C GLY A 32 23.42 -15.71 13.43
N THR A 33 23.08 -14.42 13.47
CA THR A 33 23.99 -13.35 13.92
C THR A 33 24.34 -13.51 15.41
N ILE A 34 25.62 -13.33 15.75
CA ILE A 34 26.13 -13.43 17.13
C ILE A 34 26.37 -12.02 17.68
N LEU A 35 25.77 -11.70 18.82
CA LEU A 35 26.00 -10.46 19.57
C LEU A 35 26.86 -10.75 20.82
N PRO A 36 27.95 -10.00 21.04
CA PRO A 36 28.74 -10.15 22.26
C PRO A 36 28.00 -9.54 23.46
N ILE A 37 27.94 -10.26 24.57
CA ILE A 37 27.50 -9.73 25.88
C ILE A 37 28.72 -9.18 26.63
N GLY A 38 29.85 -9.88 26.57
CA GLY A 38 31.11 -9.49 27.19
C GLY A 38 31.54 -10.38 28.36
N ARG A 39 32.47 -9.88 29.19
CA ARG A 39 32.92 -10.56 30.41
C ARG A 39 32.02 -10.15 31.58
N VAL A 40 31.01 -10.96 31.84
CA VAL A 40 30.04 -10.73 32.93
C VAL A 40 29.82 -12.02 33.71
N PRO A 41 29.39 -11.96 34.98
CA PRO A 41 28.97 -13.14 35.72
C PRO A 41 27.85 -13.90 35.01
N LEU A 42 27.80 -15.21 35.18
CA LEU A 42 26.86 -16.10 34.45
C LEU A 42 25.39 -15.70 34.64
N ASN A 43 24.99 -15.26 35.83
CA ASN A 43 23.62 -14.82 36.11
C ASN A 43 23.22 -13.60 35.27
N VAL A 44 24.13 -12.64 35.09
CA VAL A 44 23.90 -11.44 34.26
C VAL A 44 23.80 -11.83 32.79
N ALA A 45 24.66 -12.73 32.31
CA ALA A 45 24.56 -13.24 30.94
C ALA A 45 23.23 -13.98 30.68
N ILE A 46 22.72 -14.71 31.68
CA ILE A 46 21.42 -15.39 31.61
C ILE A 46 20.28 -14.38 31.56
N SER A 47 20.27 -13.35 32.41
CA SER A 47 19.21 -12.33 32.42
C SER A 47 19.16 -11.54 31.10
N GLU A 48 20.31 -11.15 30.56
CA GLU A 48 20.42 -10.46 29.27
C GLU A 48 19.90 -11.33 28.11
N ALA A 49 20.30 -12.61 28.08
CA ALA A 49 19.82 -13.54 27.06
C ALA A 49 18.32 -13.82 27.18
N LEU A 50 17.77 -13.89 28.39
CA LEU A 50 16.33 -14.02 28.61
C LEU A 50 15.57 -12.77 28.15
N ALA A 51 16.05 -11.57 28.48
CA ALA A 51 15.47 -10.31 28.03
C ALA A 51 15.45 -10.22 26.49
N ALA A 52 16.56 -10.59 25.83
CA ALA A 52 16.64 -10.63 24.37
C ALA A 52 15.66 -11.65 23.75
N ASN A 53 15.50 -12.82 24.38
CA ASN A 53 14.53 -13.83 23.94
C ASN A 53 13.09 -13.35 24.10
N MET A 54 12.75 -12.75 25.24
CA MET A 54 11.42 -12.17 25.48
C MET A 54 11.10 -11.04 24.50
N HIS A 55 12.07 -10.22 24.14
CA HIS A 55 11.89 -9.16 23.14
C HIS A 55 11.56 -9.72 21.76
N ILE A 56 12.25 -10.79 21.32
CA ILE A 56 11.95 -11.46 20.05
C ILE A 56 10.61 -12.18 20.09
N GLU A 57 10.30 -12.87 21.19
CA GLU A 57 9.03 -13.57 21.34
C GLU A 57 7.86 -12.59 21.40
N GLY A 58 8.02 -11.43 22.04
CA GLY A 58 7.00 -10.37 22.07
C GLY A 58 6.74 -9.70 20.72
N GLN A 59 7.71 -9.72 19.79
CA GLN A 59 7.50 -9.27 18.41
C GLN A 59 6.70 -10.29 17.57
N ARG A 60 6.66 -11.55 17.97
CA ARG A 60 5.88 -12.59 17.27
C ARG A 60 4.46 -12.59 17.82
N ALA A 61 3.49 -12.38 16.91
CA ALA A 61 2.08 -12.58 17.25
C ALA A 61 1.87 -13.99 17.82
N THR A 62 1.22 -14.06 18.97
CA THR A 62 0.97 -15.33 19.68
C THR A 62 -0.01 -16.19 18.88
N LEU A 63 0.03 -17.51 19.12
CA LEU A 63 -0.91 -18.45 18.50
C LEU A 63 -2.38 -18.09 18.84
N VAL A 64 -2.63 -17.55 20.04
CA VAL A 64 -3.94 -17.09 20.49
C VAL A 64 -4.40 -15.84 19.75
N GLU A 65 -3.51 -14.88 19.46
CA GLU A 65 -3.82 -13.71 18.63
C GLU A 65 -4.13 -14.08 17.18
N ARG A 66 -3.45 -15.11 16.65
CA ARG A 66 -3.75 -15.71 15.35
C ARG A 66 -5.09 -16.46 15.35
N LEU A 67 -5.41 -17.18 16.43
CA LEU A 67 -6.67 -17.92 16.60
C LEU A 67 -7.87 -17.00 16.87
N SER A 68 -7.67 -15.85 17.52
CA SER A 68 -8.74 -14.92 17.92
C SER A 68 -9.11 -13.87 16.86
N GLY A 69 -8.50 -13.91 15.67
CA GLY A 69 -8.82 -12.98 14.58
C GLY A 69 -8.32 -11.54 14.79
N LYS A 70 -7.50 -11.28 15.82
CA LYS A 70 -6.84 -9.98 16.05
C LYS A 70 -5.56 -9.80 15.23
N ALA A 71 -5.37 -10.58 14.16
CA ALA A 71 -4.31 -10.31 13.21
C ALA A 71 -4.61 -8.95 12.58
N ARG A 72 -3.80 -7.94 12.84
CA ARG A 72 -3.87 -6.63 12.18
C ARG A 72 -3.65 -6.85 10.68
N THR A 73 -4.72 -7.10 9.93
CA THR A 73 -4.65 -7.45 8.52
C THR A 73 -4.66 -6.21 7.65
N VAL A 74 -4.27 -6.38 6.38
CA VAL A 74 -4.43 -5.31 5.39
C VAL A 74 -5.92 -4.94 5.23
N ALA A 75 -6.85 -5.88 5.39
CA ALA A 75 -8.29 -5.57 5.35
C ALA A 75 -8.70 -4.60 6.46
N ASP A 76 -8.26 -4.84 7.70
CA ASP A 76 -8.53 -3.96 8.84
C ASP A 76 -7.88 -2.59 8.65
N LEU A 77 -6.70 -2.56 8.03
CA LEU A 77 -5.99 -1.32 7.75
C LEU A 77 -6.73 -0.48 6.71
N LEU A 78 -7.32 -1.12 5.69
CA LEU A 78 -8.16 -0.45 4.70
C LEU A 78 -9.41 0.17 5.34
N ASP A 79 -10.02 -0.49 6.33
CA ASP A 79 -11.18 0.05 7.05
C ASP A 79 -10.83 1.25 7.95
N LYS A 80 -9.55 1.36 8.35
CA LYS A 80 -9.02 2.51 9.11
C LYS A 80 -8.50 3.66 8.25
N MET A 81 -8.69 3.60 6.93
CA MET A 81 -8.33 4.71 6.05
C MET A 81 -9.29 5.89 6.23
N PRO A 82 -8.79 7.15 6.23
CA PRO A 82 -9.65 8.31 6.37
C PRO A 82 -10.62 8.40 5.20
N ALA A 83 -11.88 8.74 5.52
CA ALA A 83 -12.88 9.07 4.52
C ALA A 83 -12.42 10.27 3.68
N GLN A 84 -12.79 10.27 2.41
CA GLN A 84 -12.48 11.37 1.50
C GLN A 84 -13.71 12.27 1.37
N ASP A 85 -13.54 13.57 1.54
CA ASP A 85 -14.65 14.54 1.51
C ASP A 85 -15.30 14.62 0.12
N LYS A 86 -14.51 14.47 -0.94
CA LYS A 86 -14.99 14.51 -2.32
C LYS A 86 -15.59 13.16 -2.73
N PRO A 87 -16.87 13.10 -3.18
CA PRO A 87 -17.56 11.83 -3.43
C PRO A 87 -16.95 11.01 -4.56
N ASN A 88 -16.46 11.66 -5.63
CA ASN A 88 -15.80 10.97 -6.75
C ASN A 88 -14.43 10.40 -6.36
N THR A 89 -13.69 11.09 -5.50
CA THR A 89 -12.44 10.61 -4.93
C THR A 89 -12.71 9.42 -4.01
N ALA A 90 -13.73 9.51 -3.14
CA ALA A 90 -14.13 8.41 -2.28
C ALA A 90 -14.53 7.15 -3.08
N LYS A 91 -15.31 7.30 -4.16
CA LYS A 91 -15.66 6.21 -5.08
C LYS A 91 -14.41 5.57 -5.70
N SER A 92 -13.49 6.39 -6.19
CA SER A 92 -12.22 5.91 -6.77
C SER A 92 -11.39 5.15 -5.74
N CYS A 93 -11.23 5.68 -4.52
CA CYS A 93 -10.53 5.02 -3.43
C CYS A 93 -11.18 3.68 -3.06
N ARG A 94 -12.51 3.62 -2.90
CA ARG A 94 -13.23 2.37 -2.61
C ARG A 94 -13.01 1.30 -3.68
N SER A 95 -12.97 1.69 -4.95
CA SER A 95 -12.68 0.77 -6.06
C SER A 95 -11.26 0.18 -5.94
N LEU A 96 -10.27 1.03 -5.66
CA LEU A 96 -8.88 0.60 -5.44
C LEU A 96 -8.76 -0.29 -4.20
N ASP A 97 -9.42 0.08 -3.11
CA ASP A 97 -9.42 -0.67 -1.85
C ASP A 97 -10.05 -2.05 -2.04
N LYS A 98 -11.09 -2.18 -2.87
CA LYS A 98 -11.68 -3.49 -3.23
C LYS A 98 -10.66 -4.39 -3.93
N ILE A 99 -9.86 -3.84 -4.85
CA ILE A 99 -8.81 -4.58 -5.56
C ILE A 99 -7.73 -5.05 -4.58
N ILE A 100 -7.27 -4.14 -3.71
CA ILE A 100 -6.25 -4.46 -2.69
C ILE A 100 -6.78 -5.50 -1.71
N ARG A 101 -8.00 -5.34 -1.20
CA ARG A 101 -8.65 -6.27 -0.27
C ARG A 101 -8.78 -7.67 -0.85
N ALA A 102 -9.15 -7.79 -2.12
CA ALA A 102 -9.33 -9.09 -2.76
C ALA A 102 -8.02 -9.92 -2.79
N LYS A 103 -6.87 -9.29 -3.07
CA LYS A 103 -5.60 -10.01 -3.22
C LYS A 103 -4.76 -10.03 -1.94
N LEU A 104 -4.73 -8.91 -1.20
CA LEU A 104 -3.83 -8.72 -0.05
C LEU A 104 -4.55 -8.66 1.30
N GLY A 105 -5.89 -8.61 1.32
CA GLY A 105 -6.66 -8.35 2.54
C GLY A 105 -6.42 -9.37 3.66
N HIS A 106 -6.14 -10.63 3.32
CA HIS A 106 -5.91 -11.71 4.28
C HIS A 106 -4.50 -11.70 4.89
N HIS A 107 -3.55 -10.96 4.31
CA HIS A 107 -2.20 -10.89 4.86
C HIS A 107 -2.17 -10.05 6.14
N ALA A 108 -1.42 -10.52 7.13
CA ALA A 108 -1.04 -9.70 8.27
C ALA A 108 -0.15 -8.54 7.79
N CYS A 109 -0.36 -7.33 8.32
CA CYS A 109 0.43 -6.15 7.96
C CYS A 109 1.95 -6.38 8.16
N ALA A 110 2.35 -7.07 9.24
CA ALA A 110 3.74 -7.38 9.52
C ALA A 110 4.38 -8.37 8.53
N GLU A 111 3.59 -9.23 7.89
CA GLU A 111 4.06 -10.26 6.95
C GLU A 111 4.04 -9.78 5.49
N LEU A 112 3.55 -8.56 5.24
CA LEU A 112 3.45 -8.00 3.89
C LEU A 112 4.85 -7.69 3.33
N LYS A 113 5.22 -8.38 2.24
CA LYS A 113 6.51 -8.22 1.55
C LYS A 113 6.32 -7.50 0.22
N THR A 114 7.41 -6.92 -0.28
CA THR A 114 7.46 -6.26 -1.61
C THR A 114 7.06 -7.21 -2.74
N LEU A 115 7.34 -8.51 -2.61
CA LEU A 115 6.90 -9.54 -3.55
C LEU A 115 5.37 -9.56 -3.71
N HIS A 116 4.60 -9.62 -2.62
CA HIS A 116 3.14 -9.65 -2.69
C HIS A 116 2.57 -8.37 -3.35
N CYS A 117 3.20 -7.23 -3.07
CA CYS A 117 2.85 -5.97 -3.71
C CYS A 117 3.14 -6.00 -5.22
N ALA A 118 4.31 -6.51 -5.62
CA ALA A 118 4.70 -6.65 -7.03
C ALA A 118 3.75 -7.59 -7.77
N ASP A 119 3.45 -8.77 -7.22
CA ASP A 119 2.54 -9.76 -7.82
C ASP A 119 1.14 -9.18 -8.07
N LEU A 120 0.64 -8.32 -7.16
CA LEU A 120 -0.62 -7.59 -7.37
C LEU A 120 -0.52 -6.64 -8.57
N LEU A 121 0.53 -5.81 -8.60
CA LEU A 121 0.70 -4.79 -9.62
C LEU A 121 0.95 -5.39 -11.01
N GLU A 122 1.80 -6.41 -11.09
CA GLU A 122 2.11 -7.15 -12.32
C GLU A 122 0.85 -7.81 -12.88
N SER A 123 0.05 -8.48 -12.04
CA SER A 123 -1.21 -9.09 -12.52
C SER A 123 -2.21 -8.10 -13.13
N ILE A 124 -2.19 -6.83 -12.67
CA ILE A 124 -3.05 -5.78 -13.24
C ILE A 124 -2.43 -5.20 -14.52
N ALA A 125 -1.11 -5.06 -14.53
CA ALA A 125 -0.37 -4.59 -15.70
C ALA A 125 -0.48 -5.57 -16.87
N ASP A 126 -0.30 -6.87 -16.62
CA ASP A 126 -0.40 -7.96 -17.60
C ASP A 126 -1.83 -8.06 -18.18
N GLY A 127 -2.85 -7.71 -17.38
CA GLY A 127 -4.22 -7.54 -17.84
C GLY A 127 -4.46 -6.31 -18.73
N GLY A 128 -3.40 -5.61 -19.18
CA GLY A 128 -3.45 -4.42 -20.02
C GLY A 128 -3.87 -3.14 -19.29
N LYS A 129 -3.97 -3.17 -17.96
CA LYS A 129 -4.51 -2.07 -17.14
C LYS A 129 -3.41 -1.31 -16.40
N ALA A 130 -2.33 -0.95 -17.10
CA ALA A 130 -1.15 -0.28 -16.51
C ALA A 130 -1.49 1.00 -15.71
N ARG A 131 -2.41 1.85 -16.20
CA ARG A 131 -2.88 3.03 -15.44
C ARG A 131 -3.60 2.65 -14.13
N SER A 132 -4.35 1.55 -14.14
CA SER A 132 -5.01 1.04 -12.94
C SER A 132 -3.97 0.48 -11.95
N ALA A 133 -2.96 -0.26 -12.44
CA ALA A 133 -1.84 -0.72 -11.62
C ALA A 133 -1.10 0.46 -10.95
N GLN A 134 -0.87 1.55 -11.69
CA GLN A 134 -0.27 2.76 -11.14
C GLN A 134 -1.13 3.36 -10.01
N ALA A 135 -2.45 3.45 -10.19
CA ALA A 135 -3.37 3.96 -9.17
C ALA A 135 -3.42 3.05 -7.93
N VAL A 136 -3.45 1.73 -8.13
CA VAL A 136 -3.40 0.74 -7.05
C VAL A 136 -2.10 0.85 -6.28
N ARG A 137 -0.95 1.02 -6.95
CA ARG A 137 0.35 1.25 -6.29
C ARG A 137 0.32 2.49 -5.40
N SER A 138 -0.15 3.62 -5.93
CA SER A 138 -0.25 4.86 -5.15
C SER A 138 -1.15 4.69 -3.92
N ARG A 139 -2.29 4.00 -4.08
CA ARG A 139 -3.19 3.72 -2.95
C ARG A 139 -2.54 2.78 -1.93
N LEU A 140 -1.88 1.72 -2.38
CA LEU A 140 -1.19 0.76 -1.53
C LEU A 140 -0.07 1.40 -0.72
N ILE A 141 0.67 2.34 -1.31
CA ILE A 141 1.68 3.14 -0.59
C ILE A 141 1.02 3.94 0.54
N ALA A 142 -0.07 4.65 0.27
CA ALA A 142 -0.78 5.43 1.29
C ALA A 142 -1.32 4.55 2.42
N VAL A 143 -1.87 3.38 2.08
CA VAL A 143 -2.34 2.39 3.06
C VAL A 143 -1.17 1.89 3.92
N CYS A 144 -0.02 1.59 3.31
CA CYS A 144 1.15 1.15 4.06
C CYS A 144 1.72 2.24 4.97
N VAL A 145 1.71 3.51 4.54
CA VAL A 145 2.06 4.66 5.40
C VAL A 145 1.15 4.72 6.60
N ARG A 146 -0.17 4.57 6.40
CA ARG A 146 -1.13 4.53 7.51
C ARG A 146 -0.85 3.38 8.48
N GLY A 147 -0.42 2.23 7.98
CA GLY A 147 -0.04 1.10 8.82
C GLY A 147 1.21 1.39 9.66
N ILE A 148 2.14 2.20 9.16
CA ILE A 148 3.30 2.66 9.94
C ILE A 148 2.85 3.64 11.02
N GLU A 149 2.00 4.61 10.70
CA GLU A 149 1.43 5.56 11.68
C GLU A 149 0.71 4.86 12.84
N LEU A 150 0.03 3.74 12.56
CA LEU A 150 -0.66 2.93 13.56
C LEU A 150 0.26 1.94 14.30
N GLY A 151 1.55 1.85 13.93
CA GLY A 151 2.50 0.89 14.48
C GLY A 151 2.19 -0.57 14.11
N TRP A 152 1.53 -0.80 12.98
CA TRP A 152 1.19 -2.13 12.45
C TRP A 152 2.23 -2.63 11.45
N MET A 153 3.06 -1.73 10.92
CA MET A 153 4.19 -2.00 10.03
C MET A 153 5.38 -1.14 10.42
N GLU A 154 6.60 -1.65 10.22
CA GLU A 154 7.84 -0.87 10.43
C GLU A 154 8.29 -0.15 9.16
N ARG A 155 7.95 -0.69 8.00
CA ARG A 155 8.41 -0.20 6.69
C ARG A 155 7.30 -0.32 5.66
N ASN A 156 7.42 0.48 4.59
CA ASN A 156 6.47 0.45 3.48
C ASN A 156 6.97 -0.51 2.38
N PRO A 157 6.44 -1.73 2.24
CA PRO A 157 6.89 -2.66 1.20
C PRO A 157 6.50 -2.21 -0.21
N ALA A 158 5.43 -1.42 -0.35
CA ALA A 158 4.91 -0.98 -1.64
C ALA A 158 5.76 0.13 -2.28
N SER A 159 6.49 0.94 -1.49
CA SER A 159 7.35 2.00 -2.04
C SER A 159 8.51 1.44 -2.86
N ALA A 160 9.02 0.25 -2.49
CA ALA A 160 10.09 -0.45 -3.18
C ALA A 160 9.66 -1.08 -4.53
N THR A 161 8.37 -1.10 -4.87
CA THR A 161 7.89 -1.65 -6.14
C THR A 161 8.17 -0.68 -7.30
N ARG A 162 8.46 -1.23 -8.49
CA ARG A 162 8.61 -0.43 -9.71
C ARG A 162 7.30 0.27 -10.05
N ARG A 163 7.37 1.54 -10.43
CA ARG A 163 6.22 2.27 -10.98
C ARG A 163 5.90 1.72 -12.38
N PRO A 164 4.67 1.28 -12.66
CA PRO A 164 4.26 0.89 -14.00
C PRO A 164 4.41 2.05 -14.98
N ASP A 165 4.95 1.79 -16.17
CA ASP A 165 5.01 2.77 -17.24
C ASP A 165 3.65 2.80 -17.96
N VAL A 166 3.18 4.01 -18.28
CA VAL A 166 1.83 4.22 -18.79
C VAL A 166 1.88 5.17 -19.97
N GLU A 167 1.80 4.61 -21.17
CA GLU A 167 1.63 5.38 -22.39
C GLU A 167 0.16 5.82 -22.55
N VAL A 168 -0.04 7.09 -22.91
CA VAL A 168 -1.38 7.66 -23.09
C VAL A 168 -1.91 7.28 -24.47
N LYS A 169 -2.86 6.34 -24.51
CA LYS A 169 -3.48 5.83 -25.75
C LYS A 169 -4.55 6.75 -26.37
N ARG A 170 -4.99 7.80 -25.67
CA ARG A 170 -6.06 8.69 -26.15
C ARG A 170 -5.50 9.65 -27.20
N GLY A 171 -5.92 9.48 -28.46
CA GLY A 171 -5.58 10.37 -29.56
C GLY A 171 -6.14 11.79 -29.38
N ARG A 172 -5.50 12.76 -30.04
CA ARG A 172 -6.02 14.13 -30.16
C ARG A 172 -7.08 14.19 -31.25
N LEU A 173 -8.09 15.05 -31.05
CA LEU A 173 -9.14 15.27 -32.04
C LEU A 173 -8.68 16.35 -33.02
N THR A 174 -8.68 16.04 -34.31
CA THR A 174 -8.39 17.01 -35.38
C THR A 174 -9.62 17.85 -35.68
N LEU A 175 -9.43 19.02 -36.29
CA LEU A 175 -10.55 19.90 -36.67
C LEU A 175 -11.49 19.23 -37.67
N GLU A 176 -10.95 18.49 -38.64
CA GLU A 176 -11.72 17.74 -39.64
C GLU A 176 -12.60 16.68 -38.97
N ALA A 177 -12.03 15.89 -38.05
CA ALA A 177 -12.78 14.90 -37.29
C ALA A 177 -13.85 15.56 -36.40
N PHE A 178 -13.54 16.72 -35.80
CA PHE A 178 -14.52 17.49 -35.05
C PHE A 178 -15.70 17.94 -35.93
N GLN A 179 -15.43 18.52 -37.11
CA GLN A 179 -16.48 18.98 -38.04
C GLN A 179 -17.37 17.82 -38.52
N ALA A 180 -16.77 16.66 -38.80
CA ALA A 180 -17.51 15.47 -39.17
C ALA A 180 -18.45 14.98 -38.04
N ILE A 181 -17.98 14.97 -36.78
CA ILE A 181 -18.81 14.63 -35.62
C ILE A 181 -19.88 15.69 -35.39
N TYR A 182 -19.53 16.97 -35.51
CA TYR A 182 -20.44 18.10 -35.32
C TYR A 182 -21.63 18.02 -36.28
N ALA A 183 -21.41 17.67 -37.55
CA ALA A 183 -22.48 17.53 -38.54
C ALA A 183 -23.52 16.44 -38.15
N ARG A 184 -23.09 15.40 -37.43
CA ARG A 184 -23.94 14.27 -37.01
C ARG A 184 -24.52 14.43 -35.60
N ALA A 185 -24.02 15.37 -34.81
CA ALA A 185 -24.45 15.59 -33.43
C ALA A 185 -25.98 15.79 -33.24
N PRO A 186 -26.72 16.49 -34.13
CA PRO A 186 -28.18 16.65 -34.00
C PRO A 186 -28.95 15.34 -34.08
N GLU A 187 -28.41 14.33 -34.77
CA GLU A 187 -29.02 13.00 -34.87
C GLU A 187 -29.03 12.28 -33.50
N VAL A 188 -28.12 12.66 -32.59
CA VAL A 188 -28.04 12.12 -31.23
C VAL A 188 -28.85 12.97 -30.25
N ALA A 189 -28.67 14.29 -30.29
CA ALA A 189 -29.43 15.24 -29.48
C ALA A 189 -29.34 16.66 -30.04
N GLU A 190 -30.46 17.38 -30.01
CA GLU A 190 -30.57 18.75 -30.54
C GLU A 190 -29.62 19.75 -29.85
N TRP A 191 -29.38 19.59 -28.55
CA TRP A 191 -28.50 20.48 -27.76
C TRP A 191 -27.01 20.20 -27.94
N LEU A 192 -26.64 19.06 -28.54
CA LEU A 192 -25.25 18.58 -28.53
C LEU A 192 -24.31 19.48 -29.34
N GLN A 193 -24.76 19.99 -30.49
CA GLN A 193 -23.98 20.92 -31.30
C GLN A 193 -23.63 22.20 -30.51
N GLN A 194 -24.61 22.78 -29.82
CA GLN A 194 -24.39 23.99 -29.02
C GLN A 194 -23.41 23.73 -27.87
N ALA A 195 -23.55 22.59 -27.18
CA ALA A 195 -22.61 22.18 -26.13
C ALA A 195 -21.19 21.94 -26.65
N MET A 196 -21.04 21.33 -27.84
CA MET A 196 -19.75 21.12 -28.50
C MET A 196 -19.08 22.45 -28.84
N MET A 197 -19.82 23.39 -29.43
CA MET A 197 -19.31 24.73 -29.75
C MET A 197 -18.90 25.49 -28.49
N LEU A 198 -19.74 25.45 -27.44
CA LEU A 198 -19.43 26.09 -26.17
C LEU A 198 -18.14 25.53 -25.57
N GLY A 199 -17.92 24.22 -25.67
CA GLY A 199 -16.69 23.58 -25.19
C GLY A 199 -15.43 24.00 -25.95
N ILE A 200 -15.51 24.19 -27.27
CA ILE A 200 -14.36 24.68 -28.05
C ILE A 200 -14.06 26.15 -27.75
N VAL A 201 -15.10 26.99 -27.68
CA VAL A 201 -14.93 28.44 -27.50
C VAL A 201 -14.45 28.78 -26.09
N THR A 202 -15.00 28.12 -25.08
CA THR A 202 -14.65 28.38 -23.67
C THR A 202 -13.42 27.60 -23.20
N GLY A 203 -13.13 26.45 -23.81
CA GLY A 203 -12.11 25.51 -23.31
C GLY A 203 -12.45 24.87 -21.96
N ALA A 204 -13.69 25.03 -21.47
CA ALA A 204 -14.13 24.50 -20.19
C ALA A 204 -14.28 22.98 -20.21
N ASP A 205 -14.17 22.35 -19.04
CA ASP A 205 -14.44 20.91 -18.93
C ASP A 205 -15.94 20.61 -19.02
N ARG A 206 -16.26 19.34 -19.30
CA ARG A 206 -17.64 18.89 -19.52
C ARG A 206 -18.56 19.15 -18.31
N SER A 207 -18.06 18.99 -17.07
CA SER A 207 -18.90 19.23 -15.88
C SER A 207 -19.26 20.69 -15.74
N THR A 208 -18.31 21.57 -16.02
CA THR A 208 -18.51 23.01 -15.99
C THR A 208 -19.51 23.45 -17.05
N ILE A 209 -19.35 22.99 -18.31
CA ILE A 209 -20.31 23.24 -19.39
C ILE A 209 -21.73 22.81 -19.00
N ALA A 210 -21.87 21.64 -18.36
CA ALA A 210 -23.17 21.12 -17.94
C ALA A 210 -23.80 21.90 -16.77
N ALA A 211 -23.00 22.65 -16.00
CA ALA A 211 -23.46 23.42 -14.85
C ALA A 211 -23.77 24.90 -15.19
N LEU A 212 -23.32 25.39 -16.36
CA LEU A 212 -23.50 26.78 -16.77
C LEU A 212 -24.98 27.18 -16.83
N GLN A 213 -25.28 28.31 -16.21
CA GLN A 213 -26.60 28.93 -16.22
C GLN A 213 -26.57 30.24 -17.00
N ARG A 214 -27.74 30.68 -17.47
CA ARG A 214 -27.85 32.00 -18.13
C ARG A 214 -27.48 33.16 -17.19
N ALA A 215 -27.61 32.97 -15.88
CA ALA A 215 -27.19 33.95 -14.87
C ALA A 215 -25.66 34.15 -14.82
N ASP A 216 -24.88 33.19 -15.31
CA ASP A 216 -23.41 33.27 -15.35
C ASP A 216 -22.92 34.12 -16.53
N VAL A 217 -23.80 34.47 -17.47
CA VAL A 217 -23.51 35.35 -18.60
C VAL A 217 -23.74 36.79 -18.18
N THR A 218 -22.66 37.58 -18.17
CA THR A 218 -22.73 39.04 -18.01
C THR A 218 -22.57 39.73 -19.37
N ALA A 219 -22.79 41.05 -19.43
CA ALA A 219 -22.72 41.81 -20.68
C ALA A 219 -21.35 41.69 -21.39
N GLU A 220 -20.28 41.45 -20.64
CA GLU A 220 -18.90 41.41 -21.17
C GLU A 220 -18.19 40.07 -20.98
N HIS A 221 -18.60 39.24 -20.00
CA HIS A 221 -17.86 38.02 -19.63
C HIS A 221 -18.78 36.86 -19.23
N LEU A 222 -18.31 35.64 -19.46
CA LEU A 222 -18.89 34.40 -18.93
C LEU A 222 -18.19 34.02 -17.62
N ARG A 223 -18.96 33.78 -16.56
CA ARG A 223 -18.45 33.24 -15.28
C ARG A 223 -18.45 31.72 -15.37
N VAL A 224 -17.31 31.11 -15.06
CA VAL A 224 -17.03 29.68 -15.27
C VAL A 224 -16.42 29.10 -14.00
#